data_AF-F4L147-F1
#
_entry.id   AF-F4L147-F1
#
_cell.length_a   1.000
_cell.length_b   1.000
_cell.length_c   1.000
_cell.angle_alpha   90.00
_cell.angle_beta   90.00
_cell.angle_gamma   90.00
#
_symmetry.space_group_name_H-M   'P 1'
#
loop_
_entity.id
_entity.type
_entity.pdbx_description
1 polymer ?
#
loop_
_entity_poly.entity_id
_entity_poly.type
_entity_poly.pdbx_seq_one_letter_code
_entity_poly.pdbx_strand_id
1 'polypeptide(L)'
;MKTKSYFLYLALCGFLLLFGAISCKKEDPCESKTCLNSGTCDDGTCDCTERWTGETCGTQQTPKVIKFTKLVLTKYPAKTTTGGNWDPSDGADVYMKIFKGTTLIWTGPVFPFPLDPTSSLQPSFSPATKPELTSPLDEYVIELWDKDTAPDTDDYMGGLKFKAYNETNNFPEKLRIECSTCSTGYEVDLEYTF
;
A
#
# COMPACT_ATOMS: atom_id res chain seq x y z
N MET A 1 -6.83 10.13 -88.39
CA MET A 1 -5.75 9.65 -87.50
C MET A 1 -5.71 10.47 -86.20
N LYS A 2 -6.61 10.27 -85.22
CA LYS A 2 -6.49 10.92 -83.88
C LYS A 2 -7.10 10.10 -82.71
N THR A 3 -7.93 9.09 -82.98
CA THR A 3 -8.69 8.33 -81.97
C THR A 3 -7.87 7.28 -81.20
N LYS A 4 -6.82 6.71 -81.78
CA LYS A 4 -5.97 5.70 -81.10
C LYS A 4 -5.11 6.28 -79.96
N SER A 5 -4.84 7.58 -79.98
CA SER A 5 -4.01 8.24 -78.95
C SER A 5 -4.81 8.57 -77.69
N TYR A 6 -6.08 8.99 -77.82
CA TYR A 6 -6.97 9.25 -76.67
C TYR A 6 -7.30 7.98 -75.86
N PHE A 7 -7.43 6.83 -76.51
CA PHE A 7 -7.66 5.55 -75.84
C PHE A 7 -6.47 5.11 -74.97
N LEU A 8 -5.25 5.44 -75.41
CA LEU A 8 -4.02 5.18 -74.66
C LEU A 8 -3.91 6.09 -73.42
N TYR A 9 -4.27 7.37 -73.54
CA TYR A 9 -4.28 8.32 -72.41
C TYR A 9 -5.39 8.01 -71.39
N LEU A 10 -6.57 7.56 -71.82
CA LEU A 10 -7.64 7.13 -70.91
C LEU A 10 -7.24 5.85 -70.14
N ALA A 11 -6.60 4.90 -70.79
CA ALA A 11 -6.11 3.68 -70.14
C ALA A 11 -4.96 3.97 -69.15
N LEU A 12 -4.07 4.92 -69.48
CA LEU A 12 -2.97 5.35 -68.61
C LEU A 12 -3.48 6.11 -67.38
N CYS A 13 -4.48 6.99 -67.53
CA CYS A 13 -5.13 7.67 -66.40
C CYS A 13 -5.93 6.69 -65.52
N GLY A 14 -6.59 5.69 -66.12
CA GLY A 14 -7.29 4.62 -65.38
C GLY A 14 -6.33 3.76 -64.55
N PHE A 15 -5.14 3.46 -65.08
CA PHE A 15 -4.10 2.71 -64.37
C PHE A 15 -3.45 3.52 -63.24
N LEU A 16 -3.23 4.83 -63.44
CA LEU A 16 -2.76 5.74 -62.38
C LEU A 16 -3.78 5.93 -61.24
N LEU A 17 -5.08 5.88 -61.54
CA LEU A 17 -6.14 5.92 -60.52
C LEU A 17 -6.31 4.58 -59.77
N LEU A 18 -5.91 3.46 -60.37
CA LEU A 18 -5.95 2.12 -59.75
C LEU A 18 -4.78 1.85 -58.78
N PHE A 19 -3.62 2.48 -58.97
CA PHE A 19 -2.46 2.31 -58.07
C PHE A 19 -2.42 3.32 -56.90
N GLY A 20 -3.21 4.39 -56.93
CA GLY A 20 -3.27 5.40 -55.86
C GLY A 20 -4.10 4.99 -54.62
N ALA A 21 -4.80 3.85 -54.68
CA ALA A 21 -5.74 3.43 -53.64
C ALA A 21 -5.17 2.41 -52.63
N ILE A 22 -3.91 2.00 -52.76
CA ILE A 22 -3.23 1.21 -51.71
C ILE A 22 -2.79 2.19 -50.61
N SER A 23 -3.77 2.72 -49.89
CA SER A 23 -3.54 3.38 -48.61
C SER A 23 -3.06 2.29 -47.65
N CYS A 24 -1.75 2.25 -47.42
CA CYS A 24 -1.16 1.43 -46.38
C CYS A 24 -1.68 1.99 -45.04
N LYS A 25 -2.75 1.39 -44.50
CA LYS A 25 -3.19 1.70 -43.14
C LYS A 25 -2.04 1.30 -42.22
N LYS A 26 -1.40 2.28 -41.58
CA LYS A 26 -0.53 2.02 -40.43
C LYS A 26 -1.44 1.40 -39.37
N GLU A 27 -1.25 0.13 -39.05
CA GLU A 27 -1.95 -0.48 -37.91
C GLU A 27 -1.56 0.30 -36.66
N ASP A 28 -2.56 0.67 -35.87
CA ASP A 28 -2.32 1.32 -34.58
C ASP A 28 -1.76 0.26 -33.63
N PRO A 29 -0.50 0.38 -33.17
CA PRO A 29 0.09 -0.60 -32.26
C PRO A 29 -0.68 -0.74 -30.93
N CYS A 30 -1.53 0.23 -30.61
CA CYS A 30 -2.38 0.24 -29.43
C CYS A 30 -3.76 -0.42 -29.64
N GLU A 31 -4.17 -0.75 -30.86
CA GLU A 31 -5.49 -1.32 -31.15
C GLU A 31 -5.72 -2.67 -30.43
N SER A 32 -4.66 -3.47 -30.28
CA SER A 32 -4.70 -4.77 -29.57
C SER A 32 -4.00 -4.76 -28.20
N LYS A 33 -3.54 -3.60 -27.71
CA LYS A 33 -2.76 -3.51 -26.46
C LYS A 33 -3.66 -3.16 -25.29
N THR A 34 -3.70 -4.02 -24.28
CA THR A 34 -4.42 -3.76 -23.02
C THR A 34 -3.45 -3.32 -21.94
N CYS A 35 -3.60 -2.08 -21.47
CA CYS A 35 -2.90 -1.55 -20.31
C CYS A 35 -3.84 -1.56 -19.10
N LEU A 36 -3.43 -2.21 -18.02
CA LEU A 36 -4.19 -2.34 -16.77
C LEU A 36 -3.93 -1.14 -15.85
N ASN A 37 -4.67 -1.05 -14.75
CA ASN A 37 -4.42 -0.11 -13.64
C ASN A 37 -4.22 1.35 -14.09
N SER A 38 -5.08 1.78 -15.01
CA SER A 38 -5.07 3.14 -15.59
C SER A 38 -3.81 3.50 -16.39
N GLY A 39 -3.04 2.50 -16.85
CA GLY A 39 -1.98 2.71 -17.82
C GLY A 39 -2.51 3.15 -19.19
N THR A 40 -1.71 3.92 -19.92
CA THR A 40 -2.05 4.40 -21.27
C THR A 40 -1.15 3.70 -22.29
N CYS A 41 -1.68 3.34 -23.46
CA CYS A 41 -0.82 2.83 -24.53
C CYS A 41 -0.18 3.99 -25.31
N ASP A 42 1.13 3.96 -25.43
CA ASP A 42 1.95 4.85 -26.26
C ASP A 42 2.82 4.01 -27.21
N ASP A 43 2.55 4.13 -28.52
CA ASP A 43 3.21 3.39 -29.61
C ASP A 43 3.38 1.88 -29.35
N GLY A 44 2.35 1.23 -28.80
CA GLY A 44 2.31 -0.21 -28.53
C GLY A 44 2.92 -0.63 -27.19
N THR A 45 3.42 0.33 -26.40
CA THR A 45 3.96 0.12 -25.06
C THR A 45 3.03 0.73 -24.03
N CYS A 46 2.81 0.06 -22.90
CA CYS A 46 2.03 0.64 -21.81
C CYS A 46 2.89 1.61 -20.98
N ASP A 47 2.46 2.85 -20.91
CA ASP A 47 2.90 3.85 -19.93
C ASP A 47 2.12 3.64 -18.63
N CYS A 48 2.82 3.21 -17.59
CA CYS A 48 2.21 2.81 -16.33
C CYS A 48 2.17 3.96 -15.32
N THR A 49 1.10 3.99 -14.52
CA THR A 49 1.02 4.92 -13.39
C THR A 49 2.05 4.54 -12.30
N GLU A 50 2.40 5.50 -11.44
CA GLU A 50 3.50 5.41 -10.44
C GLU A 50 3.53 4.12 -9.60
N ARG A 51 2.38 3.47 -9.39
CA ARG A 51 2.25 2.28 -8.53
C ARG A 51 2.35 0.95 -9.29
N TRP A 52 2.51 0.99 -10.61
CA TRP A 52 2.38 -0.18 -11.45
C TRP A 52 3.51 -0.26 -12.48
N THR A 53 3.89 -1.48 -12.82
CA THR A 53 4.98 -1.82 -13.72
C THR A 53 4.62 -3.05 -14.56
N GLY A 54 5.53 -3.45 -15.44
CA GLY A 54 5.36 -4.59 -16.34
C GLY A 54 4.71 -4.21 -17.67
N GLU A 55 4.74 -5.13 -18.63
CA GLU A 55 4.33 -4.88 -20.01
C GLU A 55 2.86 -4.42 -20.15
N THR A 56 2.02 -4.79 -19.19
CA THR A 56 0.60 -4.47 -19.16
C THR A 56 0.21 -3.62 -17.94
N CYS A 57 1.16 -3.08 -17.19
CA CYS A 57 0.90 -2.36 -15.92
C CYS A 57 0.15 -3.20 -14.87
N GLY A 58 0.28 -4.53 -14.93
CA GLY A 58 -0.38 -5.46 -14.00
C GLY A 58 0.42 -5.77 -12.74
N THR A 59 1.69 -5.36 -12.68
CA THR A 59 2.59 -5.71 -11.57
C THR A 59 2.75 -4.53 -10.63
N GLN A 60 2.52 -4.74 -9.34
CA GLN A 60 2.72 -3.70 -8.33
C GLN A 60 4.18 -3.24 -8.29
N GLN A 61 4.41 -1.92 -8.36
CA GLN A 61 5.71 -1.35 -8.02
C GLN A 61 5.92 -1.51 -6.51
N THR A 62 7.09 -1.98 -6.08
CA THR A 62 7.41 -2.00 -4.64
C THR A 62 7.64 -0.55 -4.18
N PRO A 63 6.91 -0.07 -3.14
CA PRO A 63 7.13 1.28 -2.61
C PRO A 63 8.54 1.39 -2.02
N LYS A 64 9.04 2.62 -1.86
CA LYS A 64 10.29 2.93 -1.15
C LYS A 64 10.06 3.06 0.35
N VAL A 65 8.96 3.71 0.73
CA VAL A 65 8.61 4.00 2.13
C VAL A 65 7.12 3.78 2.35
N ILE A 66 6.77 3.18 3.49
CA ILE A 66 5.40 3.12 4.00
C ILE A 66 5.33 3.88 5.31
N LYS A 67 4.46 4.88 5.42
CA LYS A 67 4.27 5.66 6.65
C LYS A 67 2.98 5.24 7.34
N PHE A 68 2.99 5.13 8.67
CA PHE A 68 1.72 5.02 9.40
C PHE A 68 1.26 6.41 9.81
N THR A 69 0.08 6.80 9.37
CA THR A 69 -0.49 8.12 9.67
C THR A 69 -1.42 8.10 10.87
N LYS A 70 -2.04 6.94 11.11
CA LYS A 70 -2.94 6.70 12.23
C LYS A 70 -2.73 5.27 12.73
N LEU A 71 -2.81 5.11 14.05
CA LEU A 71 -2.84 3.81 14.69
C LEU A 71 -4.06 3.76 15.61
N VAL A 72 -4.76 2.64 15.62
CA VAL A 72 -5.90 2.39 16.49
C VAL A 72 -5.66 1.07 17.19
N LEU A 73 -5.73 1.09 18.52
CA LEU A 73 -5.69 -0.12 19.32
C LEU A 73 -7.10 -0.73 19.33
N THR A 74 -7.25 -1.90 18.70
CA THR A 74 -8.54 -2.58 18.52
C THR A 74 -8.77 -3.69 19.53
N LYS A 75 -7.70 -4.27 20.08
CA LYS A 75 -7.73 -5.25 21.17
C LYS A 75 -6.52 -5.04 22.07
N TYR A 76 -6.71 -5.23 23.37
CA TYR A 76 -5.64 -5.18 24.37
C TYR A 76 -6.01 -6.06 25.58
N PRO A 77 -5.03 -6.65 26.27
CA PRO A 77 -5.29 -7.51 27.41
C PRO A 77 -5.81 -6.72 28.61
N ALA A 78 -6.83 -7.24 29.27
CA ALA A 78 -7.38 -6.63 30.48
C ALA A 78 -6.50 -6.76 31.72
N LYS A 79 -5.63 -7.76 31.73
CA LYS A 79 -4.84 -8.17 32.88
C LYS A 79 -3.47 -8.62 32.41
N THR A 80 -2.52 -8.60 33.34
CA THR A 80 -1.20 -9.20 33.14
C THR A 80 -1.34 -10.71 32.89
N THR A 81 -0.27 -11.34 32.42
CA THR A 81 -0.23 -12.80 32.17
C THR A 81 -0.43 -13.63 33.45
N THR A 82 -0.16 -13.05 34.62
CA THR A 82 -0.39 -13.67 35.94
C THR A 82 -1.78 -13.33 36.52
N GLY A 83 -2.60 -12.56 35.81
CA GLY A 83 -3.95 -12.19 36.22
C GLY A 83 -4.04 -10.95 37.12
N GLY A 84 -2.93 -10.21 37.28
CA GLY A 84 -2.88 -8.91 37.95
C GLY A 84 -3.43 -7.78 37.09
N ASN A 85 -3.64 -6.62 37.70
CA ASN A 85 -3.94 -5.38 36.96
C ASN A 85 -2.62 -4.79 36.42
N TRP A 86 -2.73 -4.06 35.32
CA TRP A 86 -1.64 -3.28 34.73
C TRP A 86 -1.28 -2.13 35.69
N ASP A 87 -2.21 -1.17 35.86
CA ASP A 87 -2.20 -0.28 37.02
C ASP A 87 -3.39 -0.55 37.96
N PRO A 88 -3.14 -0.86 39.26
CA PRO A 88 -4.21 -1.18 40.20
C PRO A 88 -5.23 -0.06 40.49
N SER A 89 -4.89 1.20 40.22
CA SER A 89 -5.72 2.37 40.55
C SER A 89 -6.60 2.86 39.40
N ASP A 90 -6.10 2.85 38.18
CA ASP A 90 -6.67 3.61 37.06
C ASP A 90 -6.54 2.91 35.69
N GLY A 91 -5.81 1.80 35.59
CA GLY A 91 -5.65 1.04 34.35
C GLY A 91 -4.44 1.48 33.51
N ALA A 92 -4.17 0.76 32.41
CA ALA A 92 -2.87 0.85 31.73
C ALA A 92 -2.63 2.18 31.00
N ASP A 93 -1.45 2.77 31.19
CA ASP A 93 -0.95 3.95 30.48
C ASP A 93 -0.26 3.56 29.16
N VAL A 94 -1.07 3.19 28.16
CA VAL A 94 -0.52 2.49 27.00
C VAL A 94 0.26 3.36 26.01
N TYR A 95 1.28 2.76 25.40
CA TYR A 95 1.97 3.27 24.23
C TYR A 95 2.45 2.12 23.32
N MET A 96 2.96 2.45 22.13
CA MET A 96 3.34 1.46 21.13
C MET A 96 4.82 1.57 20.72
N LYS A 97 5.43 0.44 20.39
CA LYS A 97 6.75 0.37 19.74
C LYS A 97 6.66 -0.42 18.44
N ILE A 98 7.43 -0.02 17.43
CA ILE A 98 7.56 -0.76 16.17
C ILE A 98 9.01 -1.17 15.98
N PHE A 99 9.23 -2.43 15.63
CA PHE A 99 10.55 -3.01 15.42
C PHE A 99 10.67 -3.67 14.04
N LYS A 100 11.91 -3.71 13.55
CA LYS A 100 12.36 -4.57 12.44
C LYS A 100 13.44 -5.50 12.97
N GLY A 101 13.15 -6.79 13.09
CA GLY A 101 14.01 -7.69 13.86
C GLY A 101 14.15 -7.19 15.30
N THR A 102 15.38 -6.89 15.74
CA THR A 102 15.67 -6.29 17.06
C THR A 102 15.84 -4.77 17.03
N THR A 103 15.75 -4.14 15.85
CA THR A 103 15.97 -2.69 15.69
C THR A 103 14.67 -1.96 15.98
N LEU A 104 14.68 -1.07 16.99
CA LEU A 104 13.58 -0.15 17.27
C LEU A 104 13.48 0.88 16.14
N ILE A 105 12.34 0.89 15.46
CA ILE A 105 12.03 1.85 14.39
C ILE A 105 11.33 3.07 14.95
N TRP A 106 10.43 2.87 15.91
CA TRP A 106 9.59 3.94 16.41
C TRP A 106 9.03 3.64 17.80
N THR A 107 8.92 4.69 18.60
CA THR A 107 8.18 4.70 19.87
C THR A 107 7.11 5.77 19.79
N GLY A 108 5.87 5.34 20.05
CA GLY A 108 4.71 6.22 20.07
C GLY A 108 4.58 7.03 21.35
N PRO A 109 3.74 8.07 21.32
CA PRO A 109 3.36 8.78 22.52
C PRO A 109 2.50 7.88 23.42
N VAL A 110 2.54 8.15 24.72
CA VAL A 110 1.61 7.58 25.70
C VAL A 110 0.21 8.11 25.41
N PHE A 111 -0.77 7.22 25.45
CA PHE A 111 -2.16 7.60 25.31
C PHE A 111 -2.56 8.45 26.54
N PRO A 112 -3.24 9.60 26.36
CA PRO A 112 -3.40 10.57 27.43
C PRO A 112 -4.37 10.15 28.55
N PHE A 113 -5.01 8.99 28.44
CA PHE A 113 -5.95 8.49 29.44
C PHE A 113 -5.63 7.03 29.74
N PRO A 114 -5.59 6.63 31.03
CA PRO A 114 -5.49 5.23 31.41
C PRO A 114 -6.57 4.37 30.75
N LEU A 115 -6.20 3.18 30.29
CA LEU A 115 -7.13 2.26 29.68
C LEU A 115 -7.77 1.35 30.72
N ASP A 116 -9.08 1.50 30.86
CA ASP A 116 -9.92 0.50 31.49
C ASP A 116 -10.32 -0.56 30.46
N PRO A 117 -9.92 -1.82 30.61
CA PRO A 117 -10.26 -2.88 29.66
C PRO A 117 -11.72 -3.34 29.71
N THR A 118 -12.48 -2.87 30.69
CA THR A 118 -13.94 -2.99 30.67
C THR A 118 -14.61 -1.92 29.81
N SER A 119 -13.86 -0.89 29.40
CA SER A 119 -14.33 0.11 28.46
C SER A 119 -14.31 -0.42 27.02
N SER A 120 -15.25 0.06 26.21
CA SER A 120 -15.26 -0.16 24.76
C SER A 120 -14.35 0.82 24.00
N LEU A 121 -13.45 1.50 24.71
CA LEU A 121 -12.59 2.52 24.13
C LEU A 121 -11.60 1.88 23.16
N GLN A 122 -11.47 2.48 21.97
CA GLN A 122 -10.44 2.17 21.00
C GLN A 122 -9.48 3.35 20.88
N PRO A 123 -8.37 3.34 21.63
CA PRO A 123 -7.36 4.39 21.60
C PRO A 123 -6.87 4.64 20.19
N SER A 124 -6.86 5.91 19.78
CA SER A 124 -6.37 6.32 18.48
C SER A 124 -5.20 7.29 18.62
N PHE A 125 -4.15 7.00 17.87
CA PHE A 125 -2.91 7.75 17.83
C PHE A 125 -2.76 8.35 16.45
N SER A 126 -2.45 9.65 16.39
CA SER A 126 -2.05 10.35 15.17
C SER A 126 -0.69 10.99 15.46
N PRO A 127 0.40 10.22 15.39
CA PRO A 127 1.68 10.65 15.92
C PRO A 127 2.28 11.77 15.07
N ALA A 128 2.82 12.80 15.74
CA ALA A 128 3.51 13.90 15.07
C ALA A 128 4.72 13.41 14.27
N THR A 129 5.48 12.47 14.85
CA THR A 129 6.52 11.70 14.14
C THR A 129 5.91 10.39 13.67
N LYS A 130 5.59 10.32 12.38
CA LYS A 130 5.03 9.11 11.75
C LYS A 130 6.12 8.04 11.62
N PRO A 131 5.87 6.78 12.03
CA PRO A 131 6.81 5.69 11.77
C PRO A 131 6.95 5.48 10.27
N GLU A 132 8.18 5.28 9.81
CA GLU A 132 8.51 5.05 8.40
C GLU A 132 9.14 3.67 8.23
N LEU A 133 8.50 2.82 7.43
CA LEU A 133 9.00 1.49 7.07
C LEU A 133 9.73 1.58 5.74
N THR A 134 11.06 1.57 5.79
CA THR A 134 11.95 1.73 4.62
C THR A 134 12.34 0.41 3.96
N SER A 135 11.82 -0.72 4.46
CA SER A 135 11.97 -2.04 3.82
C SER A 135 10.59 -2.69 3.67
N PRO A 136 9.82 -2.34 2.62
CA PRO A 136 8.40 -2.67 2.53
C PRO A 136 8.03 -4.15 2.45
N LEU A 137 8.95 -5.01 2.00
CA LEU A 137 8.73 -6.46 1.87
C LEU A 137 9.04 -7.24 3.16
N ASP A 138 9.66 -6.58 4.14
CA ASP A 138 10.10 -7.19 5.38
C ASP A 138 8.95 -7.32 6.40
N GLU A 139 9.13 -8.24 7.34
CA GLU A 139 8.26 -8.40 8.50
C GLU A 139 8.69 -7.45 9.62
N TYR A 140 7.71 -6.85 10.27
CA TYR A 140 7.86 -5.94 11.41
C TYR A 140 7.09 -6.49 12.62
N VAL A 141 7.42 -5.97 13.80
CA VAL A 141 6.69 -6.24 15.03
C VAL A 141 6.10 -4.93 15.55
N ILE A 142 4.82 -4.93 15.90
CA ILE A 142 4.19 -3.86 16.67
C ILE A 142 3.92 -4.39 18.08
N GLU A 143 4.36 -3.65 19.08
CA GLU A 143 4.24 -4.01 20.49
C GLU A 143 3.44 -2.94 21.24
N LEU A 144 2.60 -3.41 22.16
CA LEU A 144 1.88 -2.59 23.14
C LEU A 144 2.60 -2.69 24.48
N TRP A 145 2.76 -1.54 25.11
CA TRP A 145 3.46 -1.37 26.38
C TRP A 145 2.59 -0.57 27.32
N ASP A 146 2.64 -0.94 28.59
CA ASP A 146 2.11 -0.17 29.70
C ASP A 146 3.26 0.68 30.28
N LYS A 147 2.96 1.89 30.73
CA LYS A 147 3.99 2.80 31.21
C LYS A 147 3.92 2.91 32.72
N ASP A 148 5.04 2.60 33.36
CA ASP A 148 5.16 2.65 34.81
C ASP A 148 5.83 3.93 35.31
N THR A 149 5.59 4.24 36.58
CA THR A 149 6.33 5.30 37.27
C THR A 149 7.60 4.72 37.88
N ALA A 150 8.74 5.39 37.64
CA ALA A 150 10.03 5.00 38.22
C ALA A 150 9.93 4.79 39.75
N PRO A 151 10.55 3.73 40.31
CA PRO A 151 11.64 2.94 39.74
C PRO A 151 11.20 1.74 38.90
N ASP A 152 9.89 1.50 38.77
CA ASP A 152 9.37 0.38 38.00
C ASP A 152 9.63 0.57 36.50
N THR A 153 9.68 -0.54 35.77
CA THR A 153 9.96 -0.55 34.33
C THR A 153 8.70 -0.89 33.57
N ASP A 154 8.43 -0.13 32.51
CA ASP A 154 7.32 -0.36 31.58
C ASP A 154 7.06 -1.83 31.26
N ASP A 155 5.82 -2.24 31.46
CA ASP A 155 5.36 -3.60 31.27
C ASP A 155 4.98 -3.93 29.82
N TYR A 156 5.40 -5.11 29.33
CA TYR A 156 5.04 -5.58 28.00
C TYR A 156 3.63 -6.20 27.99
N MET A 157 2.72 -5.62 27.21
CA MET A 157 1.33 -6.07 27.13
C MET A 157 1.07 -7.06 25.98
N GLY A 158 1.97 -7.14 25.01
CA GLY A 158 1.84 -8.06 23.88
C GLY A 158 2.20 -7.40 22.55
N GLY A 159 2.29 -8.20 21.50
CA GLY A 159 2.79 -7.73 20.22
C GLY A 159 2.49 -8.69 19.09
N LEU A 160 2.47 -8.15 17.88
CA LEU A 160 2.12 -8.88 16.67
C LEU A 160 3.12 -8.62 15.56
N LYS A 161 3.43 -9.70 14.83
CA LYS A 161 4.17 -9.64 13.58
C LYS A 161 3.23 -9.25 12.44
N PHE A 162 3.73 -8.44 11.51
CA PHE A 162 2.97 -8.02 10.34
C PHE A 162 3.86 -7.69 9.15
N LYS A 163 3.25 -7.70 7.96
CA LYS A 163 3.82 -7.10 6.74
C LYS A 163 2.89 -6.00 6.27
N ALA A 164 3.41 -4.79 6.12
CA ALA A 164 2.62 -3.66 5.64
C ALA A 164 2.30 -3.78 4.14
N TYR A 165 3.22 -4.38 3.38
CA TYR A 165 3.11 -4.55 1.95
C TYR A 165 3.51 -5.96 1.51
N ASN A 166 2.87 -6.43 0.45
CA ASN A 166 3.34 -7.54 -0.37
C ASN A 166 2.92 -7.30 -1.81
N GLU A 167 3.48 -8.08 -2.74
CA GLU A 167 3.32 -7.88 -4.19
C GLU A 167 1.89 -8.11 -4.71
N THR A 168 0.95 -8.51 -3.85
CA THR A 168 -0.44 -8.83 -4.22
C THR A 168 -1.50 -8.12 -3.37
N ASN A 169 -1.13 -7.31 -2.37
CA ASN A 169 -2.10 -6.72 -1.45
C ASN A 169 -2.73 -5.41 -1.94
N ASN A 170 -2.36 -4.93 -3.13
CA ASN A 170 -2.89 -3.76 -3.82
C ASN A 170 -2.80 -2.46 -3.00
N PHE A 171 -1.68 -2.25 -2.29
CA PHE A 171 -1.39 -1.00 -1.57
C PHE A 171 -2.53 -0.58 -0.62
N PRO A 172 -2.88 -1.40 0.37
CA PRO A 172 -4.02 -1.11 1.24
C PRO A 172 -3.79 0.22 1.97
N GLU A 173 -4.76 1.12 1.94
CA GLU A 173 -4.73 2.37 2.71
C GLU A 173 -4.94 2.10 4.21
N LYS A 174 -5.48 0.93 4.56
CA LYS A 174 -5.70 0.47 5.92
C LYS A 174 -5.26 -0.96 6.09
N LEU A 175 -4.50 -1.23 7.14
CA LEU A 175 -4.08 -2.57 7.51
C LEU A 175 -4.60 -2.93 8.89
N ARG A 176 -5.27 -4.08 8.96
CA ARG A 176 -5.69 -4.68 10.21
C ARG A 176 -4.68 -5.74 10.64
N ILE A 177 -4.07 -5.54 11.81
CA ILE A 177 -3.05 -6.40 12.39
C ILE A 177 -3.66 -7.06 13.62
N GLU A 178 -4.23 -8.25 13.46
CA GLU A 178 -4.84 -9.00 14.55
C GLU A 178 -4.86 -10.49 14.24
N CYS A 179 -5.11 -11.31 15.27
CA CYS A 179 -5.50 -12.71 15.09
C CYS A 179 -6.61 -13.10 16.06
N SER A 180 -7.23 -14.27 15.85
CA SER A 180 -8.36 -14.75 16.65
C SER A 180 -8.01 -15.05 18.10
N THR A 181 -6.77 -15.48 18.36
CA THR A 181 -6.26 -15.85 19.69
C THR A 181 -5.34 -14.80 20.30
N CYS A 182 -5.11 -13.69 19.61
CA CYS A 182 -4.20 -12.64 20.03
C CYS A 182 -4.84 -11.76 21.11
N SER A 183 -4.07 -11.42 22.14
CA SER A 183 -4.49 -10.50 23.21
C SER A 183 -4.46 -9.03 22.77
N THR A 184 -3.65 -8.71 21.75
CA THR A 184 -3.55 -7.39 21.15
C THR A 184 -4.06 -7.38 19.71
N GLY A 185 -4.40 -6.20 19.22
CA GLY A 185 -4.90 -6.00 17.86
C GLY A 185 -4.84 -4.53 17.48
N TYR A 186 -4.55 -4.26 16.22
CA TYR A 186 -4.29 -2.92 15.72
C TYR A 186 -4.96 -2.70 14.37
N GLU A 187 -5.33 -1.46 14.09
CA GLU A 187 -5.64 -0.98 12.75
C GLU A 187 -4.74 0.23 12.47
N VAL A 188 -4.10 0.26 11.30
CA VAL A 188 -3.18 1.32 10.92
C VAL A 188 -3.56 1.88 9.55
N ASP A 189 -3.51 3.20 9.42
CA ASP A 189 -3.67 3.90 8.14
C ASP A 189 -2.27 4.07 7.49
N LEU A 190 -2.16 3.76 6.20
CA LEU A 190 -0.91 3.65 5.45
C LEU A 190 -0.82 4.71 4.34
N GLU A 191 0.33 5.36 4.24
CA GLU A 191 0.72 6.19 3.09
C GLU A 191 1.96 5.60 2.41
N TYR A 192 1.95 5.54 1.08
CA TYR A 192 3.03 4.95 0.29
C TYR A 192 3.80 6.02 -0.48
N THR A 193 5.12 5.87 -0.59
CA THR A 193 5.99 6.67 -1.46
C THR A 193 6.74 5.73 -2.40
N PHE A 194 6.79 6.04 -3.70
CA PHE A 194 7.31 5.16 -4.76
C PHE A 194 8.60 5.68 -5.41
#